data_AF-A0A832H3H9-F1
#
_entry.id   AF-A0A832H3H9-F1
#
_cell.length_a   1.000
_cell.length_b   1.000
_cell.length_c   1.000
_cell.angle_alpha   90.00
_cell.angle_beta   90.00
_cell.angle_gamma   90.00
#
_symmetry.space_group_name_H-M   'P 1'
#
loop_
_entity.id
_entity.type
_entity.pdbx_description
1 polymer ?
#
loop_
_entity_poly.entity_id
_entity_poly.type
_entity_poly.pdbx_seq_one_letter_code
_entity_poly.pdbx_strand_id
1 'polypeptide(L)'
;MKGKALLALLLPLLAALPVAFSAPGARVVDPRYSVPVAVLPGQAFNATLAGAESVTGAWLLAPGANVSLRVVGTWLQGGKLVVQLETPKGAKPDLYDLCFSAGGVVCEPRSVWVLDREPEKLSIAHLTDIHVEVVVDGVRSTFYFETAINLVNSMPVDVVAITGDCVDIGSDISSLRALRDLTNRIRKPTLVVPGNHDHAQTDERSFEELYYGVHVGPAYWYRVIGPFLVVGLDTGYGGYVDSNQLKWLESVLAAHAGKVKVLLMHHPLFRARLFREINGSWREI
;
A
#
# COMPACT_ATOMS: atom_id res chain seq x y z
N MET A 1 40.63 -64.55 1.57
CA MET A 1 40.00 -63.69 0.54
C MET A 1 38.50 -63.62 0.82
N LYS A 2 38.01 -62.49 1.38
CA LYS A 2 36.58 -62.21 1.54
C LYS A 2 36.33 -60.84 0.93
N GLY A 3 35.66 -60.80 -0.22
CA GLY A 3 35.27 -59.56 -0.90
C GLY A 3 34.11 -58.90 -0.15
N LYS A 4 34.27 -57.63 0.21
CA LYS A 4 33.17 -56.78 0.70
C LYS A 4 32.53 -56.10 -0.50
N ALA A 5 31.26 -56.37 -0.75
CA ALA A 5 30.45 -55.63 -1.71
C ALA A 5 30.09 -54.26 -1.11
N LEU A 6 30.45 -53.18 -1.79
CA LEU A 6 30.04 -51.82 -1.46
C LEU A 6 28.66 -51.59 -2.11
N LEU A 7 27.62 -51.42 -1.29
CA LEU A 7 26.29 -51.02 -1.75
C LEU A 7 26.25 -49.49 -1.84
N ALA A 8 26.34 -48.95 -3.06
CA ALA A 8 26.18 -47.52 -3.31
C ALA A 8 24.68 -47.17 -3.36
N LEU A 9 24.20 -46.43 -2.37
CA LEU A 9 22.85 -45.87 -2.34
C LEU A 9 22.83 -44.61 -3.23
N LEU A 10 22.26 -44.73 -4.43
CA LEU A 10 21.96 -43.58 -5.29
C LEU A 10 20.69 -42.89 -4.79
N LEU A 11 20.83 -41.79 -4.05
CA LEU A 11 19.70 -40.86 -3.83
C LEU A 11 19.43 -40.09 -5.13
N PRO A 12 18.18 -40.04 -5.62
CA PRO A 12 17.84 -39.17 -6.73
C PRO A 12 17.90 -37.72 -6.24
N LEU A 13 18.83 -36.96 -6.79
CA LEU A 13 18.86 -35.52 -6.65
C LEU A 13 17.66 -34.96 -7.43
N LEU A 14 16.52 -34.74 -6.75
CA LEU A 14 15.45 -33.91 -7.32
C LEU A 14 16.03 -32.50 -7.43
N ALA A 15 16.44 -32.12 -8.64
CA ALA A 15 16.66 -30.72 -8.96
C ALA A 15 15.33 -29.98 -8.71
N ALA A 16 15.29 -29.15 -7.67
CA ALA A 16 14.20 -28.21 -7.50
C ALA A 16 14.20 -27.31 -8.74
N LEU A 17 13.21 -27.51 -9.62
CA LEU A 17 12.97 -26.57 -10.71
C LEU A 17 12.75 -25.20 -10.04
N PRO A 18 13.43 -24.14 -10.48
CA PRO A 18 13.09 -22.80 -10.03
C PRO A 18 11.60 -22.62 -10.32
N VAL A 19 10.83 -22.28 -9.29
CA VAL A 19 9.45 -21.84 -9.48
C VAL A 19 9.55 -20.66 -10.43
N ALA A 20 9.19 -20.89 -11.70
CA ALA A 20 9.07 -19.83 -12.67
C ALA A 20 7.90 -18.98 -12.19
N PHE A 21 8.18 -17.94 -11.40
CA PHE A 21 7.23 -16.87 -11.17
C PHE A 21 6.91 -16.29 -12.54
N SER A 22 5.74 -16.65 -13.09
CA SER A 22 5.21 -15.90 -14.23
C SER A 22 5.06 -14.46 -13.75
N ALA A 23 5.50 -13.50 -14.56
CA ALA A 23 5.20 -12.10 -14.28
C ALA A 23 3.70 -11.99 -13.96
N PRO A 24 3.31 -11.29 -12.88
CA PRO A 24 1.90 -11.07 -12.60
C PRO A 24 1.24 -10.49 -13.85
N GLY A 25 0.02 -10.92 -14.16
CA GLY A 25 -0.80 -10.26 -15.17
C GLY A 25 -0.94 -8.76 -14.87
N ALA A 26 -1.48 -8.02 -15.84
CA ALA A 26 -1.66 -6.58 -15.69
C ALA A 26 -2.29 -6.21 -14.33
N ARG A 27 -1.69 -5.27 -13.59
CA ARG A 27 -2.15 -4.83 -12.27
C ARG A 27 -1.99 -3.33 -12.10
N VAL A 28 -2.86 -2.72 -11.31
CA VAL A 28 -2.66 -1.34 -10.86
C VAL A 28 -1.59 -1.32 -9.78
N VAL A 29 -0.63 -0.41 -9.93
CA VAL A 29 0.49 -0.15 -9.00
C VAL A 29 0.24 1.10 -8.18
N ASP A 30 -0.43 2.09 -8.77
CA ASP A 30 -0.87 3.31 -8.10
C ASP A 30 -2.11 3.87 -8.83
N PRO A 31 -3.16 4.33 -8.15
CA PRO A 31 -3.39 4.21 -6.71
C PRO A 31 -3.72 2.77 -6.28
N ARG A 32 -3.56 2.45 -5.00
CA ARG A 32 -3.86 1.13 -4.41
C ARG A 32 -4.89 1.25 -3.30
N TYR A 33 -5.50 0.14 -2.87
CA TYR A 33 -6.39 0.11 -1.70
C TYR A 33 -5.74 0.68 -0.42
N SER A 34 -4.42 0.57 -0.34
CA SER A 34 -3.57 1.00 0.77
C SER A 34 -3.12 2.46 0.68
N VAL A 35 -3.38 3.10 -0.47
CA VAL A 35 -3.00 4.49 -0.76
C VAL A 35 -3.87 5.01 -1.92
N PRO A 36 -5.19 5.19 -1.68
CA PRO A 36 -6.09 5.71 -2.68
C PRO A 36 -5.72 7.14 -3.07
N VAL A 37 -6.09 7.54 -4.28
CA VAL A 37 -6.01 8.94 -4.70
C VAL A 37 -7.28 9.68 -4.32
N ALA A 38 -7.16 10.91 -3.81
CA ALA A 38 -8.30 11.79 -3.57
C ALA A 38 -8.50 12.72 -4.77
N VAL A 39 -9.71 12.81 -5.29
CA VAL A 39 -10.04 13.60 -6.48
C VAL A 39 -11.41 14.27 -6.36
N LEU A 40 -11.56 15.45 -6.95
CA LEU A 40 -12.86 16.07 -7.15
C LEU A 40 -13.51 15.59 -8.47
N PRO A 41 -14.85 15.70 -8.62
CA PRO A 41 -15.51 15.50 -9.90
C PRO A 41 -14.96 16.46 -10.97
N GLY A 42 -14.63 15.94 -12.15
CA GLY A 42 -14.01 16.71 -13.24
C GLY A 42 -12.49 16.87 -13.12
N GLN A 43 -11.85 16.35 -12.06
CA GLN A 43 -10.42 16.46 -11.86
C GLN A 43 -9.67 15.30 -12.54
N ALA A 44 -8.49 15.63 -13.09
CA ALA A 44 -7.59 14.63 -13.63
C ALA A 44 -6.68 14.02 -12.55
N PHE A 45 -6.35 12.75 -12.70
CA PHE A 45 -5.36 12.03 -11.88
C PHE A 45 -4.65 10.97 -12.72
N ASN A 46 -3.50 10.49 -12.23
CA ASN A 46 -2.75 9.43 -12.91
C ASN A 46 -3.01 8.09 -12.22
N ALA A 47 -3.06 7.04 -13.02
CA ALA A 47 -2.94 5.67 -12.57
C ALA A 47 -1.77 5.00 -13.29
N THR A 48 -1.04 4.13 -12.58
CA THR A 48 0.10 3.39 -13.11
C THR A 48 -0.21 1.91 -13.11
N LEU A 49 -0.03 1.25 -14.24
CA LEU A 49 -0.24 -0.18 -14.42
C LEU A 49 1.10 -0.87 -14.75
N ALA A 50 1.36 -2.00 -14.09
CA ALA A 50 2.45 -2.91 -14.47
C ALA A 50 1.88 -4.05 -15.32
N GLY A 51 2.63 -4.49 -16.33
CA GLY A 51 2.24 -5.62 -17.19
C GLY A 51 1.12 -5.31 -18.21
N ALA A 52 0.76 -4.03 -18.37
CA ALA A 52 -0.17 -3.56 -19.39
C ALA A 52 0.57 -2.73 -20.44
N GLU A 53 0.33 -3.00 -21.73
CA GLU A 53 0.89 -2.22 -22.84
C GLU A 53 -0.02 -1.05 -23.24
N SER A 54 -1.33 -1.24 -23.13
CA SER A 54 -2.34 -0.23 -23.45
C SER A 54 -3.62 -0.45 -22.63
N VAL A 55 -4.48 0.57 -22.61
CA VAL A 55 -5.83 0.50 -22.04
C VAL A 55 -6.85 0.91 -23.09
N THR A 56 -7.97 0.20 -23.18
CA THR A 56 -9.08 0.53 -24.09
C THR A 56 -10.27 1.15 -23.38
N GLY A 57 -10.27 1.14 -22.04
CA GLY A 57 -11.30 1.77 -21.22
C GLY A 57 -10.90 1.79 -19.75
N ALA A 58 -11.49 2.72 -19.01
CA ALA A 58 -11.34 2.86 -17.57
C ALA A 58 -12.67 3.29 -16.95
N TRP A 59 -13.00 2.77 -15.76
CA TRP A 59 -14.23 3.10 -15.05
C TRP A 59 -14.07 2.92 -13.54
N LEU A 60 -14.95 3.57 -12.79
CA LEU A 60 -15.07 3.46 -11.35
C LEU A 60 -16.28 2.60 -10.98
N LEU A 61 -16.12 1.71 -10.01
CA LEU A 61 -17.20 0.90 -9.46
C LEU A 61 -17.39 1.17 -7.97
N ALA A 62 -18.64 1.31 -7.55
CA ALA A 62 -19.07 1.29 -6.16
C ALA A 62 -20.48 0.65 -6.09
N PRO A 63 -20.98 0.26 -4.90
CA PRO A 63 -22.32 -0.30 -4.79
C PRO A 63 -23.39 0.60 -5.43
N GLY A 64 -24.01 0.13 -6.52
CA GLY A 64 -25.03 0.89 -7.25
C GLY A 64 -24.50 2.02 -8.16
N ALA A 65 -23.18 2.11 -8.38
CA ALA A 65 -22.57 3.09 -9.26
C ALA A 65 -21.53 2.45 -10.20
N ASN A 66 -21.63 2.78 -11.49
CA ASN A 66 -20.63 2.46 -12.50
C ASN A 66 -20.40 3.72 -13.34
N VAL A 67 -19.18 4.28 -13.27
CA VAL A 67 -18.87 5.60 -13.81
C VAL A 67 -17.68 5.48 -14.76
N SER A 68 -17.91 5.65 -16.06
CA SER A 68 -16.83 5.66 -17.04
C SER A 68 -15.90 6.87 -16.83
N LEU A 69 -14.60 6.63 -16.90
CA LEU A 69 -13.57 7.66 -16.84
C LEU A 69 -13.14 8.04 -18.25
N ARG A 70 -12.76 9.31 -18.44
CA ARG A 70 -12.11 9.73 -19.68
C ARG A 70 -10.62 9.46 -19.58
N VAL A 71 -10.07 8.69 -20.52
CA VAL A 71 -8.62 8.56 -20.70
C VAL A 71 -8.11 9.80 -21.44
N VAL A 72 -7.34 10.64 -20.77
CA VAL A 72 -6.79 11.89 -21.30
C VAL A 72 -5.50 11.62 -22.07
N GLY A 73 -4.69 10.67 -21.61
CA GLY A 73 -3.44 10.29 -22.27
C GLY A 73 -2.78 9.09 -21.62
N THR A 74 -1.81 8.50 -22.32
CA THR A 74 -1.02 7.37 -21.85
C THR A 74 0.44 7.53 -22.23
N TRP A 75 1.35 7.09 -21.36
CA TRP A 75 2.79 7.05 -21.61
C TRP A 75 3.48 5.96 -20.79
N LEU A 76 4.69 5.57 -21.18
CA LEU A 76 5.50 4.64 -20.40
C LEU A 76 6.44 5.40 -19.45
N GLN A 77 6.53 4.95 -18.21
CA GLN A 77 7.45 5.46 -17.20
C GLN A 77 8.01 4.28 -16.40
N GLY A 78 9.34 4.08 -16.44
CA GLY A 78 9.99 2.98 -15.71
C GLY A 78 9.47 1.59 -16.08
N GLY A 79 9.12 1.37 -17.36
CA GLY A 79 8.53 0.10 -17.84
C GLY A 79 7.08 -0.15 -17.41
N LYS A 80 6.43 0.82 -16.75
CA LYS A 80 5.02 0.77 -16.35
C LYS A 80 4.21 1.73 -17.22
N LEU A 81 2.95 1.39 -17.51
CA LEU A 81 2.02 2.22 -18.25
C LEU A 81 1.36 3.22 -17.32
N VAL A 82 1.58 4.50 -17.55
CA VAL A 82 0.85 5.57 -16.87
C VAL A 82 -0.33 6.00 -17.73
N VAL A 83 -1.49 6.11 -17.11
CA VAL A 83 -2.76 6.49 -17.71
C VAL A 83 -3.27 7.72 -16.97
N GLN A 84 -3.38 8.85 -17.67
CA GLN A 84 -4.04 10.03 -17.13
C GLN A 84 -5.54 9.90 -17.36
N LEU A 85 -6.30 10.00 -16.27
CA LEU A 85 -7.73 9.80 -16.21
C LEU A 85 -8.39 11.09 -15.74
N GLU A 86 -9.62 11.33 -16.16
CA GLU A 86 -10.46 12.41 -15.64
C GLU A 86 -11.81 11.85 -15.18
N THR A 87 -12.19 12.22 -13.96
CA THR A 87 -13.49 11.87 -13.40
C THR A 87 -14.59 12.68 -14.07
N PRO A 88 -15.79 12.13 -14.32
CA PRO A 88 -16.92 12.93 -14.79
C PRO A 88 -17.30 14.02 -13.78
N LYS A 89 -17.76 15.18 -14.27
CA LYS A 89 -18.23 16.29 -13.42
C LYS A 89 -19.40 15.91 -12.50
N GLY A 90 -20.18 14.89 -12.86
CA GLY A 90 -21.30 14.37 -12.06
C GLY A 90 -20.94 13.14 -11.23
N ALA A 91 -19.66 12.79 -11.08
CA ALA A 91 -19.25 11.70 -10.21
C ALA A 91 -19.71 11.98 -8.77
N LYS A 92 -20.36 10.99 -8.15
CA LYS A 92 -20.84 11.12 -6.78
C LYS A 92 -19.67 10.92 -5.80
N PRO A 93 -19.71 11.53 -4.60
CA PRO A 93 -18.72 11.27 -3.57
C PRO A 93 -18.83 9.83 -3.08
N ASP A 94 -17.75 9.06 -3.18
CA ASP A 94 -17.65 7.70 -2.66
C ASP A 94 -16.17 7.23 -2.71
N LEU A 95 -15.93 6.04 -2.19
CA LEU A 95 -14.68 5.30 -2.35
C LEU A 95 -14.87 4.19 -3.38
N TYR A 96 -14.26 4.37 -4.55
CA TYR A 96 -14.46 3.53 -5.71
C TYR A 96 -13.32 2.54 -5.94
N ASP A 97 -13.68 1.39 -6.49
CA ASP A 97 -12.75 0.51 -7.18
C ASP A 97 -12.41 1.13 -8.54
N LEU A 98 -11.13 1.12 -8.90
CA LEU A 98 -10.64 1.58 -10.20
C LEU A 98 -10.44 0.37 -11.10
N CYS A 99 -11.11 0.37 -12.26
CA CYS A 99 -11.05 -0.72 -13.21
C CYS A 99 -10.60 -0.26 -14.59
N PHE A 100 -9.90 -1.14 -15.29
CA PHE A 100 -9.42 -0.96 -16.66
C PHE A 100 -9.75 -2.16 -17.53
N SER A 101 -9.86 -1.90 -18.83
CA SER A 101 -9.75 -2.91 -19.87
C SER A 101 -8.32 -2.85 -20.45
N ALA A 102 -7.48 -3.83 -20.09
CA ALA A 102 -6.05 -3.88 -20.39
C ALA A 102 -5.61 -5.32 -20.75
N GLY A 103 -6.10 -5.85 -21.89
CA GLY A 103 -5.94 -7.28 -22.24
C GLY A 103 -6.81 -8.24 -21.40
N GLY A 104 -7.71 -7.65 -20.61
CA GLY A 104 -8.57 -8.28 -19.61
C GLY A 104 -9.10 -7.20 -18.66
N VAL A 105 -10.02 -7.55 -17.76
CA VAL A 105 -10.47 -6.61 -16.72
C VAL A 105 -9.49 -6.66 -15.55
N VAL A 106 -8.92 -5.51 -15.24
CA VAL A 106 -8.04 -5.32 -14.08
C VAL A 106 -8.70 -4.30 -13.16
N CYS A 107 -8.95 -4.68 -11.92
CA CYS A 107 -9.56 -3.80 -10.92
C CYS A 107 -8.68 -3.72 -9.67
N GLU A 108 -8.58 -2.52 -9.11
CA GLU A 108 -7.95 -2.28 -7.82
C GLU A 108 -8.98 -1.67 -6.88
N PRO A 109 -9.34 -2.38 -5.79
CA PRO A 109 -10.44 -1.98 -4.95
C PRO A 109 -10.12 -0.72 -4.18
N ARG A 110 -11.15 0.10 -3.91
CA ARG A 110 -11.08 1.25 -3.01
C ARG A 110 -9.86 2.15 -3.22
N SER A 111 -9.50 2.39 -4.47
CA SER A 111 -8.27 3.08 -4.85
C SER A 111 -8.51 4.51 -5.35
N VAL A 112 -9.77 4.90 -5.57
CA VAL A 112 -10.13 6.27 -5.96
C VAL A 112 -11.18 6.81 -5.00
N TRP A 113 -10.79 7.82 -4.22
CA TRP A 113 -11.68 8.53 -3.32
C TRP A 113 -12.19 9.80 -4.00
N VAL A 114 -13.44 9.77 -4.47
CA VAL A 114 -14.10 10.95 -5.03
C VAL A 114 -14.67 11.77 -3.87
N LEU A 115 -14.16 12.98 -3.73
CA LEU A 115 -14.58 13.94 -2.72
C LEU A 115 -15.80 14.74 -3.19
N ASP A 116 -16.66 15.15 -2.27
CA ASP A 116 -17.72 16.13 -2.54
C ASP A 116 -17.15 17.52 -2.79
N ARG A 117 -16.21 17.90 -1.93
CA ARG A 117 -15.49 19.17 -1.94
C ARG A 117 -14.15 18.99 -1.24
N GLU A 118 -13.26 19.96 -1.37
CA GLU A 118 -12.03 19.95 -0.59
C GLU A 118 -12.35 20.00 0.92
N PRO A 119 -11.74 19.12 1.73
CA PRO A 119 -12.00 19.11 3.16
C PRO A 119 -11.30 20.30 3.85
N GLU A 120 -12.03 21.03 4.68
CA GLU A 120 -11.47 22.08 5.56
C GLU A 120 -10.77 21.49 6.81
N LYS A 121 -11.21 20.29 7.20
CA LYS A 121 -10.66 19.51 8.31
C LYS A 121 -10.47 18.06 7.84
N LEU A 122 -9.41 17.42 8.30
CA LEU A 122 -9.16 15.99 8.08
C LEU A 122 -9.08 15.27 9.43
N SER A 123 -10.02 14.37 9.68
CA SER A 123 -10.05 13.48 10.84
C SER A 123 -9.48 12.11 10.47
N ILE A 124 -8.48 11.66 11.23
CA ILE A 124 -7.71 10.46 10.94
C ILE A 124 -7.91 9.46 12.08
N ALA A 125 -8.39 8.26 11.78
CA ALA A 125 -8.25 7.12 12.69
C ALA A 125 -6.87 6.50 12.48
N HIS A 126 -6.08 6.38 13.54
CA HIS A 126 -4.72 5.86 13.48
C HIS A 126 -4.66 4.46 14.09
N LEU A 127 -4.33 3.48 13.25
CA LEU A 127 -4.07 2.08 13.61
C LEU A 127 -2.58 1.78 13.34
N THR A 128 -2.02 0.80 14.04
CA THR A 128 -0.62 0.37 13.86
C THR A 128 -0.43 -1.05 14.40
N ASP A 129 0.67 -1.71 14.04
CA ASP A 129 1.14 -2.97 14.65
C ASP A 129 0.05 -4.05 14.65
N ILE A 130 -0.56 -4.25 13.48
CA ILE A 130 -1.67 -5.18 13.31
C ILE A 130 -1.17 -6.63 13.42
N HIS A 131 0.01 -6.93 12.88
CA HIS A 131 0.58 -8.28 12.80
C HIS A 131 -0.47 -9.32 12.39
N VAL A 132 -1.09 -9.13 11.22
CA VAL A 132 -2.20 -9.98 10.73
C VAL A 132 -1.86 -11.47 10.87
N GLU A 133 -2.83 -12.26 11.31
CA GLU A 133 -2.78 -13.71 11.59
C GLU A 133 -1.92 -14.17 12.78
N VAL A 134 -1.16 -13.29 13.45
CA VAL A 134 -0.43 -13.64 14.68
C VAL A 134 -1.38 -13.98 15.83
N VAL A 135 -1.02 -14.98 16.65
CA VAL A 135 -1.78 -15.37 17.83
C VAL A 135 -1.03 -14.97 19.09
N VAL A 136 -1.67 -14.16 19.94
CA VAL A 136 -1.14 -13.72 21.25
C VAL A 136 -2.16 -14.13 22.32
N ASP A 137 -1.70 -14.83 23.35
CA ASP A 137 -2.54 -15.33 24.46
C ASP A 137 -3.80 -16.08 23.99
N GLY A 138 -3.67 -16.85 22.90
CA GLY A 138 -4.76 -17.64 22.31
C GLY A 138 -5.75 -16.86 21.45
N VAL A 139 -5.56 -15.55 21.27
CA VAL A 139 -6.39 -14.70 20.40
C VAL A 139 -5.62 -14.33 19.14
N ARG A 140 -6.24 -14.52 17.98
CA ARG A 140 -5.69 -14.10 16.70
C ARG A 140 -5.82 -12.59 16.53
N SER A 141 -4.76 -11.91 16.08
CA SER A 141 -4.69 -10.47 15.87
C SER A 141 -5.80 -9.94 14.94
N THR A 142 -6.24 -10.77 13.99
CA THR A 142 -7.35 -10.42 13.08
C THR A 142 -8.65 -10.15 13.82
N PHE A 143 -8.89 -10.75 14.98
CA PHE A 143 -10.06 -10.42 15.81
C PHE A 143 -10.04 -8.96 16.29
N TYR A 144 -8.88 -8.47 16.73
CA TYR A 144 -8.70 -7.08 17.13
C TYR A 144 -8.80 -6.15 15.92
N PHE A 145 -8.22 -6.53 14.79
CA PHE A 145 -8.30 -5.73 13.57
C PHE A 145 -9.73 -5.63 13.05
N GLU A 146 -10.49 -6.71 13.03
CA GLU A 146 -11.92 -6.71 12.68
C GLU A 146 -12.75 -5.83 13.62
N THR A 147 -12.44 -5.85 14.92
CA THR A 147 -13.07 -4.96 15.90
C THR A 147 -12.77 -3.49 15.57
N ALA A 148 -11.51 -3.17 15.28
CA ALA A 148 -11.11 -1.83 14.85
C ALA A 148 -11.80 -1.43 13.54
N ILE A 149 -11.89 -2.33 12.54
CA ILE A 149 -12.60 -2.11 11.27
C ILE A 149 -14.07 -1.73 11.54
N ASN A 150 -14.76 -2.48 12.39
CA ASN A 150 -16.16 -2.19 12.74
C ASN A 150 -16.32 -0.84 13.43
N LEU A 151 -15.38 -0.49 14.32
CA LEU A 151 -15.37 0.79 15.01
C LEU A 151 -15.16 1.96 14.03
N VAL A 152 -14.10 1.93 13.21
CA VAL A 152 -13.82 3.02 12.26
C VAL A 152 -14.92 3.17 11.20
N ASN A 153 -15.59 2.08 10.82
CA ASN A 153 -16.74 2.13 9.91
C ASN A 153 -17.95 2.85 10.51
N SER A 154 -18.05 2.90 11.84
CA SER A 154 -19.15 3.54 12.57
C SER A 154 -18.79 4.96 13.04
N MET A 155 -17.51 5.32 13.04
CA MET A 155 -17.05 6.63 13.49
C MET A 155 -17.11 7.68 12.36
N PRO A 156 -17.33 8.97 12.70
CA PRO A 156 -17.26 10.07 11.76
C PRO A 156 -15.80 10.46 11.49
N VAL A 157 -15.00 9.50 10.99
CA VAL A 157 -13.63 9.72 10.53
C VAL A 157 -13.58 9.79 9.01
N ASP A 158 -12.66 10.60 8.49
CA ASP A 158 -12.50 10.83 7.05
C ASP A 158 -11.60 9.76 6.42
N VAL A 159 -10.51 9.39 7.10
CA VAL A 159 -9.48 8.49 6.59
C VAL A 159 -8.89 7.63 7.71
N VAL A 160 -8.39 6.45 7.37
CA VAL A 160 -7.65 5.56 8.28
C VAL A 160 -6.18 5.56 7.90
N ALA A 161 -5.28 5.78 8.86
CA ALA A 161 -3.85 5.58 8.70
C ALA A 161 -3.42 4.28 9.39
N ILE A 162 -2.59 3.46 8.72
CA ILE A 162 -1.97 2.25 9.26
C ILE A 162 -0.45 2.42 9.20
N THR A 163 0.21 2.52 10.35
CA THR A 163 1.63 2.92 10.41
C THR A 163 2.60 1.76 10.65
N GLY A 164 2.50 0.73 9.83
CA GLY A 164 3.49 -0.35 9.79
C GLY A 164 3.18 -1.53 10.69
N ASP A 165 4.02 -2.55 10.52
CA ASP A 165 3.89 -3.89 11.09
C ASP A 165 2.49 -4.45 10.83
N CYS A 166 2.10 -4.39 9.55
CA CYS A 166 0.82 -4.88 9.09
C CYS A 166 0.79 -6.42 9.08
N VAL A 167 1.89 -7.04 8.66
CA VAL A 167 2.14 -8.48 8.77
C VAL A 167 3.38 -8.74 9.62
N ASP A 168 3.50 -9.95 10.19
CA ASP A 168 4.65 -10.33 11.02
C ASP A 168 5.88 -10.75 10.21
N ILE A 169 5.65 -11.38 9.06
CA ILE A 169 6.69 -11.81 8.13
C ILE A 169 6.35 -11.26 6.74
N GLY A 170 7.12 -10.29 6.26
CA GLY A 170 6.92 -9.63 4.97
C GLY A 170 6.87 -10.55 3.76
N SER A 171 7.55 -11.69 3.79
CA SER A 171 7.51 -12.69 2.71
C SER A 171 6.30 -13.64 2.75
N ASP A 172 5.46 -13.57 3.79
CA ASP A 172 4.27 -14.41 3.91
C ASP A 172 3.11 -13.87 3.05
N ILE A 173 3.00 -14.42 1.84
CA ILE A 173 1.94 -14.10 0.88
C ILE A 173 0.54 -14.35 1.46
N SER A 174 0.37 -15.33 2.36
CA SER A 174 -0.94 -15.63 2.95
C SER A 174 -1.40 -14.51 3.89
N SER A 175 -0.50 -14.04 4.75
CA SER A 175 -0.73 -12.88 5.63
C SER A 175 -0.93 -11.59 4.83
N LEU A 176 -0.16 -11.37 3.77
CA LEU A 176 -0.33 -10.20 2.89
C LEU A 176 -1.69 -10.18 2.17
N ARG A 177 -2.20 -11.35 1.75
CA ARG A 177 -3.55 -11.49 1.19
C ARG A 177 -4.62 -11.25 2.26
N ALA A 178 -4.46 -11.84 3.44
CA ALA A 178 -5.38 -11.61 4.55
C ALA A 178 -5.44 -10.13 4.94
N LEU A 179 -4.30 -9.43 4.98
CA LEU A 179 -4.23 -7.98 5.19
C LEU A 179 -5.02 -7.23 4.13
N ARG A 180 -4.82 -7.54 2.84
CA ARG A 180 -5.56 -6.92 1.74
C ARG A 180 -7.07 -7.12 1.92
N ASP A 181 -7.51 -8.35 2.19
CA ASP A 181 -8.92 -8.70 2.30
C ASP A 181 -9.58 -8.02 3.51
N LEU A 182 -8.92 -8.04 4.67
CA LEU A 182 -9.39 -7.39 5.89
C LEU A 182 -9.41 -5.87 5.73
N THR A 183 -8.33 -5.28 5.22
CA THR A 183 -8.25 -3.83 5.00
C THR A 183 -9.35 -3.37 4.07
N ASN A 184 -9.68 -4.15 3.02
CA ASN A 184 -10.75 -3.84 2.07
C ASN A 184 -12.16 -3.79 2.69
N ARG A 185 -12.36 -4.27 3.93
CA ARG A 185 -13.63 -4.15 4.69
C ARG A 185 -13.81 -2.79 5.38
N ILE A 186 -12.78 -1.95 5.46
CA ILE A 186 -12.89 -0.57 5.91
C ILE A 186 -13.74 0.22 4.87
N ARG A 187 -14.63 1.11 5.27
CA ARG A 187 -15.49 1.90 4.34
C ARG A 187 -14.96 3.32 4.14
N LYS A 188 -13.73 3.55 4.55
CA LYS A 188 -12.99 4.82 4.54
C LYS A 188 -11.71 4.61 3.75
N PRO A 189 -11.15 5.63 3.08
CA PRO A 189 -9.83 5.53 2.47
C PRO A 189 -8.78 5.07 3.50
N THR A 190 -7.85 4.19 3.10
CA THR A 190 -6.79 3.69 3.99
C THR A 190 -5.43 4.14 3.47
N LEU A 191 -4.59 4.68 4.35
CA LEU A 191 -3.24 5.16 4.07
C LEU A 191 -2.24 4.31 4.86
N VAL A 192 -1.48 3.46 4.19
CA VAL A 192 -0.62 2.44 4.81
C VAL A 192 0.85 2.76 4.54
N VAL A 193 1.69 2.61 5.56
CA VAL A 193 3.16 2.59 5.44
C VAL A 193 3.70 1.28 6.01
N PRO A 194 4.87 0.80 5.56
CA PRO A 194 5.48 -0.41 6.09
C PRO A 194 6.15 -0.17 7.44
N GLY A 195 6.21 -1.22 8.26
CA GLY A 195 7.10 -1.34 9.42
C GLY A 195 8.20 -2.37 9.19
N ASN A 196 9.05 -2.63 10.18
CA ASN A 196 10.17 -3.56 10.02
C ASN A 196 9.71 -5.01 9.81
N HIS A 197 8.58 -5.44 10.39
CA HIS A 197 8.05 -6.78 10.17
C HIS A 197 7.52 -6.96 8.74
N ASP A 198 7.01 -5.91 8.11
CA ASP A 198 6.61 -5.92 6.70
C ASP A 198 7.81 -6.14 5.75
N HIS A 199 9.04 -5.85 6.21
CA HIS A 199 10.30 -6.14 5.52
C HIS A 199 10.90 -7.51 5.88
N ALA A 200 10.40 -8.18 6.92
CA ALA A 200 11.04 -9.38 7.46
C ALA A 200 11.10 -10.50 6.42
N GLN A 201 12.28 -11.11 6.29
CA GLN A 201 12.59 -12.17 5.31
C GLN A 201 12.47 -11.74 3.84
N THR A 202 12.61 -10.45 3.56
CA THR A 202 12.69 -9.92 2.20
C THR A 202 14.00 -9.16 2.00
N ASP A 203 14.52 -9.14 0.77
CA ASP A 203 15.47 -8.12 0.32
C ASP A 203 14.71 -6.94 -0.32
N GLU A 204 15.38 -5.80 -0.51
CA GLU A 204 14.76 -4.58 -1.04
C GLU A 204 14.01 -4.82 -2.37
N ARG A 205 14.62 -5.62 -3.25
CA ARG A 205 14.05 -5.92 -4.56
C ARG A 205 12.78 -6.77 -4.42
N SER A 206 12.83 -7.85 -3.64
CA SER A 206 11.72 -8.76 -3.45
C SER A 206 10.58 -8.11 -2.67
N PHE A 207 10.90 -7.24 -1.72
CA PHE A 207 9.94 -6.41 -0.99
C PHE A 207 9.06 -5.60 -1.96
N GLU A 208 9.67 -4.91 -2.94
CA GLU A 208 8.93 -4.16 -3.96
C GLU A 208 8.28 -5.06 -5.02
N GLU A 209 9.04 -5.99 -5.61
CA GLU A 209 8.64 -6.67 -6.84
C GLU A 209 7.77 -7.90 -6.61
N LEU A 210 7.84 -8.53 -5.43
CA LEU A 210 7.19 -9.83 -5.14
C LEU A 210 6.22 -9.77 -3.96
N TYR A 211 6.49 -8.94 -2.95
CA TYR A 211 5.76 -8.94 -1.68
C TYR A 211 4.96 -7.65 -1.45
N TYR A 212 5.45 -6.72 -0.62
CA TYR A 212 4.74 -5.51 -0.21
C TYR A 212 4.27 -4.67 -1.41
N GLY A 213 5.12 -4.42 -2.41
CA GLY A 213 4.74 -3.64 -3.59
C GLY A 213 3.67 -4.30 -4.47
N VAL A 214 3.56 -5.64 -4.43
CA VAL A 214 2.53 -6.40 -5.15
C VAL A 214 1.24 -6.43 -4.36
N HIS A 215 1.31 -6.72 -3.07
CA HIS A 215 0.15 -7.05 -2.24
C HIS A 215 -0.41 -5.87 -1.45
N VAL A 216 0.41 -4.87 -1.13
CA VAL A 216 0.03 -3.67 -0.38
C VAL A 216 0.04 -2.47 -1.31
N GLY A 217 1.21 -1.98 -1.72
CA GLY A 217 1.35 -0.79 -2.54
C GLY A 217 2.75 -0.18 -2.47
N PRO A 218 2.95 1.06 -2.94
CA PRO A 218 4.25 1.72 -2.84
C PRO A 218 4.69 1.86 -1.38
N ALA A 219 5.99 1.69 -1.12
CA ALA A 219 6.58 1.74 0.21
C ALA A 219 6.56 3.15 0.81
N TYR A 220 6.83 4.15 -0.03
CA TYR A 220 6.72 5.57 0.30
C TYR A 220 5.95 6.29 -0.80
N TRP A 221 5.16 7.29 -0.42
CA TRP A 221 4.18 7.92 -1.28
C TRP A 221 3.72 9.26 -0.71
N TYR A 222 3.08 10.10 -1.53
CA TYR A 222 2.34 11.26 -1.02
C TYR A 222 0.94 11.37 -1.64
N ARG A 223 0.04 12.01 -0.91
CA ARG A 223 -1.31 12.38 -1.34
C ARG A 223 -1.63 13.81 -0.93
N VAL A 224 -2.23 14.54 -1.87
CA VAL A 224 -2.82 15.84 -1.59
C VAL A 224 -4.31 15.65 -1.41
N ILE A 225 -4.83 16.11 -0.27
CA ILE A 225 -6.24 16.00 0.10
C ILE A 225 -6.68 17.42 0.51
N GLY A 226 -7.13 18.21 -0.47
CA GLY A 226 -7.39 19.65 -0.27
C GLY A 226 -6.16 20.39 0.28
N PRO A 227 -6.24 21.03 1.45
CA PRO A 227 -5.12 21.77 2.05
C PRO A 227 -4.09 20.86 2.74
N PHE A 228 -4.32 19.55 2.81
CA PHE A 228 -3.44 18.59 3.50
C PHE A 228 -2.51 17.88 2.49
N LEU A 229 -1.23 17.78 2.85
CA LEU A 229 -0.23 16.92 2.23
C LEU A 229 0.07 15.79 3.21
N VAL A 230 -0.36 14.58 2.87
CA VAL A 230 -0.04 13.36 3.62
C VAL A 230 1.11 12.65 2.92
N VAL A 231 2.16 12.30 3.64
CA VAL A 231 3.32 11.59 3.12
C VAL A 231 3.55 10.34 3.95
N GLY A 232 3.63 9.19 3.29
CA GLY A 232 4.06 7.94 3.89
C GLY A 232 5.54 7.71 3.61
N LEU A 233 6.30 7.38 4.66
CA LEU A 233 7.72 7.07 4.59
C LEU A 233 7.97 5.60 4.91
N ASP A 234 8.91 5.01 4.20
CA ASP A 234 9.45 3.69 4.50
C ASP A 234 10.73 3.85 5.32
N THR A 235 10.66 3.45 6.59
CA THR A 235 11.81 3.44 7.51
C THR A 235 12.62 2.13 7.44
N GLY A 236 12.25 1.22 6.55
CA GLY A 236 12.91 -0.06 6.35
C GLY A 236 12.90 -0.98 7.57
N TYR A 237 13.65 -2.07 7.47
CA TYR A 237 13.89 -2.99 8.57
C TYR A 237 14.69 -2.33 9.73
N GLY A 238 15.58 -1.39 9.39
CA GLY A 238 16.53 -0.79 10.33
C GLY A 238 16.06 0.49 11.03
N GLY A 239 14.88 1.01 10.69
CA GLY A 239 14.31 2.21 11.31
C GLY A 239 14.94 3.53 10.86
N TYR A 240 15.38 3.63 9.61
CA TYR A 240 15.92 4.85 9.02
C TYR A 240 15.45 5.04 7.58
N VAL A 241 15.38 6.31 7.16
CA VAL A 241 15.05 6.71 5.79
C VAL A 241 16.35 6.92 5.02
N ASP A 242 16.49 6.34 3.83
CA ASP A 242 17.70 6.49 3.02
C ASP A 242 17.79 7.89 2.36
N SER A 243 18.98 8.23 1.85
CA SER A 243 19.26 9.54 1.26
C SER A 243 18.47 9.87 -0.01
N ASN A 244 18.06 8.86 -0.80
CA ASN A 244 17.24 9.06 -1.99
C ASN A 244 15.81 9.40 -1.58
N GLN A 245 15.27 8.67 -0.61
CA GLN A 245 13.94 8.94 -0.07
C GLN A 245 13.89 10.31 0.65
N LEU A 246 14.96 10.73 1.35
CA LEU A 246 15.05 12.07 1.94
C LEU A 246 15.05 13.18 0.87
N LYS A 247 15.84 13.05 -0.20
CA LYS A 247 15.83 14.01 -1.32
C LYS A 247 14.46 14.08 -2.00
N TRP A 248 13.81 12.92 -2.16
CA TRP A 248 12.45 12.85 -2.66
C TRP A 248 11.49 13.60 -1.73
N LEU A 249 11.56 13.37 -0.42
CA LEU A 249 10.74 14.05 0.59
C LEU A 249 10.94 15.56 0.53
N GLU A 250 12.18 16.05 0.50
CA GLU A 250 12.50 17.48 0.36
C GLU A 250 11.83 18.09 -0.87
N SER A 251 11.88 17.40 -2.02
CA SER A 251 11.26 17.86 -3.25
C SER A 251 9.73 17.96 -3.15
N VAL A 252 9.09 16.96 -2.51
CA VAL A 252 7.65 16.91 -2.28
C VAL A 252 7.21 18.02 -1.33
N LEU A 253 7.96 18.24 -0.24
CA LEU A 253 7.68 19.29 0.73
C LEU A 253 7.84 20.69 0.10
N ALA A 254 8.87 20.90 -0.73
CA ALA A 254 9.08 22.16 -1.43
C ALA A 254 7.97 22.46 -2.44
N ALA A 255 7.54 21.46 -3.23
CA ALA A 255 6.45 21.60 -4.21
C ALA A 255 5.09 21.90 -3.57
N HIS A 256 4.93 21.60 -2.28
CA HIS A 256 3.68 21.74 -1.53
C HIS A 256 3.83 22.59 -0.25
N ALA A 257 4.72 23.58 -0.28
CA ALA A 257 5.08 24.40 0.88
C ALA A 257 3.88 25.05 1.61
N GLY A 258 2.80 25.39 0.89
CA GLY A 258 1.59 26.01 1.45
C GLY A 258 0.59 25.06 2.13
N LYS A 259 0.80 23.73 2.09
CA LYS A 259 -0.13 22.74 2.65
C LYS A 259 0.17 22.39 4.10
N VAL A 260 -0.79 21.84 4.84
CA VAL A 260 -0.57 21.23 6.15
C VAL A 260 0.09 19.87 5.95
N LYS A 261 1.20 19.58 6.64
CA LYS A 261 2.00 18.36 6.42
C LYS A 261 1.66 17.32 7.47
N VAL A 262 1.37 16.11 7.02
CA VAL A 262 1.15 14.93 7.87
C VAL A 262 2.14 13.85 7.42
N LEU A 263 3.11 13.53 8.26
CA LEU A 263 4.09 12.48 7.99
C LEU A 263 3.66 11.19 8.70
N LEU A 264 3.57 10.10 7.95
CA LEU A 264 3.31 8.74 8.45
C LEU A 264 4.59 7.93 8.33
N MET A 265 5.01 7.30 9.43
CA MET A 265 6.16 6.39 9.48
C MET A 265 5.97 5.42 10.65
N HIS A 266 6.61 4.25 10.57
CA HIS A 266 6.51 3.23 11.62
C HIS A 266 7.42 3.55 12.82
N HIS A 267 8.71 3.76 12.56
CA HIS A 267 9.67 4.06 13.62
C HIS A 267 9.57 5.52 14.05
N PRO A 268 9.23 5.83 15.32
CA PRO A 268 9.15 7.21 15.78
C PRO A 268 10.55 7.84 15.84
N LEU A 269 10.62 9.15 15.62
CA LEU A 269 11.86 9.94 15.74
C LEU A 269 12.36 10.13 17.19
N PHE A 270 11.75 9.44 18.16
CA PHE A 270 12.11 9.48 19.56
C PHE A 270 12.36 8.05 20.10
N ARG A 271 13.40 7.89 20.93
CA ARG A 271 13.73 6.60 21.52
C ARG A 271 12.86 6.35 22.76
N ALA A 272 11.98 5.35 22.71
CA ALA A 272 11.19 4.92 23.87
C ALA A 272 11.92 3.92 24.80
N ARG A 273 13.04 3.33 24.38
CA ARG A 273 13.75 2.29 25.14
C ARG A 273 14.87 2.86 26.01
N LEU A 274 14.53 3.34 27.21
CA LEU A 274 15.08 2.80 28.48
C LEU A 274 14.48 3.44 29.73
N PHE A 275 13.96 4.66 29.66
CA PHE A 275 13.26 5.35 30.75
C PHE A 275 12.16 6.21 30.14
N ARG A 276 11.12 6.53 30.92
CA ARG A 276 9.94 7.32 30.53
C ARG A 276 10.26 8.80 30.21
N GLU A 277 11.32 9.05 29.44
CA GLU A 277 11.70 10.37 28.94
C GLU A 277 11.63 10.35 27.42
N ILE A 278 10.84 11.26 26.85
CA ILE A 278 10.85 11.55 25.42
C ILE A 278 12.14 12.31 25.13
N ASN A 279 13.26 11.59 24.99
CA ASN A 279 14.53 12.17 24.56
C ASN A 279 14.62 11.97 23.04
N GLY A 280 14.25 13.03 22.33
CA GLY A 280 14.02 13.05 20.88
C GLY A 280 12.91 14.04 20.54
N SER A 281 13.28 15.31 20.38
CA SER A 281 12.42 16.29 19.71
C SER A 281 12.85 16.37 18.25
N TRP A 282 11.91 16.65 17.33
CA TRP A 282 12.25 17.08 15.96
C TRP A 282 13.20 18.29 15.91
N ARG A 283 13.40 18.97 17.05
CA ARG A 283 14.33 20.08 17.25
C ARG A 283 15.77 19.67 17.52
N GLU A 284 16.03 18.40 17.83
CA GLU A 284 17.34 17.91 18.29
C GLU A 284 17.90 16.77 17.42
N ILE A 285 17.39 16.61 16.18
CA ILE A 285 17.93 15.70 15.16
C ILE A 285 19.01 16.41 14.36
#